data_AF-A0A6J2HN11-F1
#
_entry.id   AF-A0A6J2HN11-F1
#
_cell.length_a   1.000
_cell.length_b   1.000
_cell.length_c   1.000
_cell.angle_alpha   90.00
_cell.angle_beta   90.00
_cell.angle_gamma   90.00
#
_symmetry.space_group_name_H-M   'P 1'
#
loop_
_entity.id
_entity.type
_entity.pdbx_description
1 polymer ?
#
loop_
_entity_poly.entity_id
_entity_poly.type
_entity_poly.pdbx_seq_one_letter_code
_entity_poly.pdbx_strand_id
1 'polypeptide(L)'
;MARAPGPSAAPLGSFLRDFPAPLGPGEPLPWSSAGSGALSRAEVPGALAERARSLLGGRGVSPLLAASLIHAAVDEVLQTDLTEFKLQNVETEGEGDEERFTLLDGESLQRCFFNKLRDICSEWHKQLPSLRPLERFLLVSIHAIRNTRRKMEDRHVLLPEFNQLFGLSDDVDRAYFAVFDGHGGVDAANYSATHLHVNVGLHEEIVKNPAEALKCSFQKTDEMFLFKAKREKLRSGTTGVSALIVGNKLHIAWLGDSQVMLVQQGKAVTLMEPHKPEREDERARIETLGGCVTYMDCWRVNGTLAVSRAIGDICQKPYISGDADGDSFELTGSEDYLLLACDGFFDAIKPYEVVDLVLEHLMQTKGEGLKAAERLVAAAKENGSSDNITVLVVFLRHPQDILADCLRDPKSLGADDDAQSSPFNFLGCKPAATQ
;
A
#
# COMPACT_ATOMS: atom_id res chain seq x y z
N MET A 1 -27.61 7.14 11.30
CA MET A 1 -26.58 6.95 10.25
C MET A 1 -27.28 6.87 8.90
N ALA A 2 -27.02 7.80 8.00
CA ALA A 2 -27.46 7.65 6.62
C ALA A 2 -26.54 6.60 5.97
N ARG A 3 -27.12 5.47 5.53
CA ARG A 3 -26.43 4.50 4.68
C ARG A 3 -25.89 5.27 3.47
N ALA A 4 -24.60 5.12 3.14
CA ALA A 4 -24.07 5.67 1.90
C ALA A 4 -24.99 5.23 0.74
N PRO A 5 -25.32 6.11 -0.23
CA PRO A 5 -26.16 5.72 -1.34
C PRO A 5 -25.52 4.51 -2.03
N GLY A 6 -26.34 3.49 -2.31
CA GLY A 6 -25.88 2.30 -3.02
C GLY A 6 -25.20 2.66 -4.35
N PRO A 7 -24.34 1.77 -4.87
CA PRO A 7 -23.61 2.01 -6.12
C PRO A 7 -24.59 2.41 -7.23
N SER A 8 -24.42 3.63 -7.75
CA SER A 8 -25.23 4.13 -8.87
C SER A 8 -24.65 3.65 -10.19
N ALA A 9 -25.52 3.21 -11.11
CA ALA A 9 -25.12 2.87 -12.47
C ALA A 9 -24.90 4.11 -13.38
N ALA A 10 -25.15 5.33 -12.87
CA ALA A 10 -25.04 6.56 -13.65
C ALA A 10 -23.63 6.82 -14.23
N PRO A 11 -22.51 6.58 -13.51
CA PRO A 11 -21.17 6.71 -14.07
C PRO A 11 -20.91 5.77 -15.26
N LEU A 12 -21.51 4.57 -15.26
CA LEU A 12 -21.39 3.61 -16.37
C LEU A 12 -22.04 4.14 -17.65
N GLY A 13 -23.19 4.80 -17.53
CA GLY A 13 -23.83 5.46 -18.67
C GLY A 13 -22.96 6.54 -19.29
N SER A 14 -22.19 7.29 -18.49
CA SER A 14 -21.21 8.26 -19.02
C SER A 14 -20.03 7.58 -19.69
N PHE A 15 -19.50 6.52 -19.08
CA PHE A 15 -18.43 5.73 -19.65
C PHE A 15 -18.81 5.18 -21.05
N LEU A 16 -20.01 4.60 -21.18
CA LEU A 16 -20.49 4.02 -22.44
C LEU A 16 -20.80 5.05 -23.53
N ARG A 17 -21.08 6.31 -23.17
CA ARG A 17 -21.21 7.40 -24.16
C ARG A 17 -19.86 7.80 -24.75
N ASP A 18 -18.82 7.81 -23.92
CA ASP A 18 -17.46 8.14 -24.38
C ASP A 18 -16.84 6.98 -25.16
N PHE A 19 -17.28 5.74 -24.89
CA PHE A 19 -16.81 4.52 -25.55
C PHE A 19 -17.98 3.70 -26.12
N PRO A 20 -18.66 4.22 -27.17
CA PRO A 20 -19.87 3.60 -27.71
C PRO A 20 -19.61 2.25 -28.39
N ALA A 21 -18.41 2.04 -28.92
CA ALA A 21 -17.98 0.83 -29.61
C ALA A 21 -16.67 0.27 -29.02
N PRO A 22 -16.40 -1.04 -29.20
CA PRO A 22 -15.08 -1.62 -28.87
C PRO A 22 -13.97 -0.94 -29.66
N LEU A 23 -12.79 -0.83 -29.04
CA LEU A 23 -11.59 -0.28 -29.67
C LEU A 23 -11.09 -1.23 -30.77
N GLY A 24 -10.89 -0.68 -31.96
CA GLY A 24 -10.30 -1.37 -33.10
C GLY A 24 -8.77 -1.49 -33.01
N PRO A 25 -8.14 -2.30 -33.87
CA PRO A 25 -6.69 -2.37 -33.98
C PRO A 25 -6.08 -0.99 -34.30
N GLY A 26 -5.08 -0.57 -33.53
CA GLY A 26 -4.39 0.72 -33.72
C GLY A 26 -5.13 1.96 -33.19
N GLU A 27 -6.34 1.81 -32.65
CA GLU A 27 -6.99 2.91 -31.93
C GLU A 27 -6.29 3.17 -30.59
N PRO A 28 -6.15 4.46 -30.19
CA PRO A 28 -5.45 4.82 -28.97
C PRO A 28 -6.21 4.34 -27.73
N LEU A 29 -5.46 3.82 -26.75
CA LEU A 29 -6.00 3.45 -25.45
C LEU A 29 -6.45 4.70 -24.67
N PRO A 30 -7.44 4.59 -23.77
CA PRO A 30 -7.96 5.71 -22.99
C PRO A 30 -7.03 6.14 -21.83
N TRP A 31 -5.85 5.55 -21.73
CA TRP A 31 -4.82 5.85 -20.75
C TRP A 31 -3.46 5.98 -21.45
N SER A 32 -2.50 6.60 -20.75
CA SER A 32 -1.14 6.79 -21.27
C SER A 32 -0.50 5.47 -21.70
N SER A 33 0.20 5.49 -22.84
CA SER A 33 1.02 4.38 -23.32
C SER A 33 2.27 4.14 -22.47
N ALA A 34 2.61 5.06 -21.56
CA ALA A 34 3.70 4.87 -20.61
C ALA A 34 3.41 3.67 -19.72
N GLY A 35 4.19 2.60 -19.86
CA GLY A 35 3.98 1.32 -19.18
C GLY A 35 3.05 0.34 -19.90
N SER A 36 2.78 0.54 -21.20
CA SER A 36 2.12 -0.45 -22.10
C SER A 36 3.11 -1.33 -22.84
N GLY A 37 4.35 -1.43 -22.34
CA GLY A 37 5.41 -2.26 -22.92
C GLY A 37 5.17 -3.76 -22.73
N ALA A 38 6.20 -4.55 -23.01
CA ALA A 38 6.16 -6.00 -22.87
C ALA A 38 5.83 -6.42 -21.42
N LEU A 39 4.88 -7.35 -21.26
CA LEU A 39 4.45 -7.89 -19.97
C LEU A 39 4.76 -9.39 -19.90
N SER A 40 5.22 -9.86 -18.76
CA SER A 40 5.16 -11.29 -18.43
C SER A 40 3.71 -11.68 -18.08
N ARG A 41 3.39 -12.99 -18.17
CA ARG A 41 2.06 -13.49 -17.78
C ARG A 41 1.71 -13.15 -16.32
N ALA A 42 2.68 -13.16 -15.42
CA ALA A 42 2.48 -12.83 -14.00
C ALA A 42 2.17 -11.34 -13.78
N GLU A 43 2.65 -10.44 -14.65
CA GLU A 43 2.37 -9.00 -14.57
C GLU A 43 0.94 -8.66 -15.01
N VAL A 44 0.29 -9.50 -15.83
CA VAL A 44 -0.99 -9.19 -16.48
C VAL A 44 -2.07 -8.72 -15.51
N PRO A 45 -2.42 -9.45 -14.43
CA PRO A 45 -3.56 -9.07 -13.60
C PRO A 45 -3.38 -7.70 -12.95
N GLY A 46 -2.19 -7.42 -12.39
CA GLY A 46 -1.89 -6.13 -11.75
C GLY A 46 -1.78 -4.98 -12.73
N ALA A 47 -1.13 -5.21 -13.88
CA ALA A 47 -0.99 -4.17 -14.90
C ALA A 47 -2.35 -3.72 -15.48
N LEU A 48 -3.30 -4.65 -15.65
CA LEU A 48 -4.64 -4.34 -16.13
C LEU A 48 -5.50 -3.68 -15.04
N ALA A 49 -5.46 -4.21 -13.81
CA ALA A 49 -6.22 -3.68 -12.69
C ALA A 49 -5.86 -2.22 -12.38
N GLU A 50 -4.57 -1.87 -12.35
CA GLU A 50 -4.11 -0.52 -12.05
C GLU A 50 -4.60 0.51 -13.08
N ARG A 51 -4.59 0.15 -14.37
CA ARG A 51 -5.09 1.02 -15.45
C ARG A 51 -6.58 1.29 -15.34
N ALA A 52 -7.37 0.24 -15.12
CA ALA A 52 -8.81 0.39 -14.96
C ALA A 52 -9.16 1.15 -13.67
N ARG A 53 -8.44 0.93 -12.57
CA ARG A 53 -8.65 1.65 -11.31
C ARG A 53 -8.50 3.16 -11.51
N SER A 54 -7.44 3.60 -12.19
CA SER A 54 -7.21 5.01 -12.52
C SER A 54 -8.33 5.58 -13.40
N LEU A 55 -8.69 4.86 -14.48
CA LEU A 55 -9.72 5.30 -15.43
C LEU A 55 -11.12 5.41 -14.80
N LEU A 56 -11.54 4.39 -14.06
CA LEU A 56 -12.87 4.33 -13.44
C LEU A 56 -12.98 5.34 -12.29
N GLY A 57 -11.92 5.49 -11.48
CA GLY A 57 -11.84 6.48 -10.41
C GLY A 57 -11.94 7.91 -10.95
N GLY A 58 -11.21 8.24 -12.02
CA GLY A 58 -11.28 9.55 -12.68
C GLY A 58 -12.65 9.88 -13.28
N ARG A 59 -13.54 8.87 -13.41
CA ARG A 59 -14.91 8.99 -13.93
C ARG A 59 -15.98 8.93 -12.83
N GLY A 60 -15.58 8.93 -11.55
CA GLY A 60 -16.50 8.93 -10.42
C GLY A 60 -17.23 7.60 -10.20
N VAL A 61 -16.71 6.49 -10.74
CA VAL A 61 -17.20 5.16 -10.40
C VAL A 61 -16.83 4.87 -8.95
N SER A 62 -17.81 4.47 -8.12
CA SER A 62 -17.54 4.15 -6.70
C SER A 62 -16.50 3.02 -6.58
N PRO A 63 -15.60 3.05 -5.57
CA PRO A 63 -14.57 2.02 -5.38
C PRO A 63 -15.11 0.58 -5.44
N LEU A 64 -16.24 0.32 -4.79
CA LEU A 64 -16.89 -1.01 -4.77
C LEU A 64 -17.27 -1.52 -6.16
N LEU A 65 -17.91 -0.66 -6.97
CA LEU A 65 -18.27 -0.97 -8.34
C LEU A 65 -17.03 -1.10 -9.22
N ALA A 66 -16.03 -0.23 -9.05
CA ALA A 66 -14.79 -0.28 -9.82
C ALA A 66 -14.04 -1.60 -9.57
N ALA A 67 -13.87 -2.01 -8.31
CA ALA A 67 -13.22 -3.26 -7.96
C ALA A 67 -13.93 -4.48 -8.59
N SER A 68 -15.26 -4.50 -8.56
CA SER A 68 -16.06 -5.58 -9.12
C SER A 68 -15.96 -5.65 -10.66
N LEU A 69 -15.98 -4.49 -11.34
CA LEU A 69 -15.81 -4.41 -12.80
C LEU A 69 -14.39 -4.86 -13.22
N ILE A 70 -13.38 -4.42 -12.46
CA ILE A 70 -11.98 -4.81 -12.69
C ILE A 70 -11.82 -6.31 -12.55
N HIS A 71 -12.35 -6.89 -11.48
CA HIS A 71 -12.31 -8.33 -11.26
C HIS A 71 -12.90 -9.10 -12.44
N ALA A 72 -14.13 -8.79 -12.83
CA ALA A 72 -14.81 -9.46 -13.95
C ALA A 72 -14.03 -9.31 -15.27
N ALA A 73 -13.51 -8.12 -15.56
CA ALA A 73 -12.77 -7.87 -16.80
C ALA A 73 -11.39 -8.58 -16.82
N VAL A 74 -10.69 -8.62 -15.68
CA VAL A 74 -9.42 -9.35 -15.56
C VAL A 74 -9.66 -10.85 -15.68
N ASP A 75 -10.65 -11.41 -15.00
CA ASP A 75 -11.01 -12.83 -15.08
C ASP A 75 -11.34 -13.23 -16.53
N GLU A 76 -12.16 -12.42 -17.21
CA GLU A 76 -12.46 -12.62 -18.62
C GLU A 76 -11.24 -12.59 -19.55
N VAL A 77 -10.22 -11.78 -19.26
CA VAL A 77 -8.95 -11.78 -20.02
C VAL A 77 -8.14 -13.02 -19.72
N LEU A 78 -8.04 -13.42 -18.45
CA LEU A 78 -7.25 -14.58 -18.04
C LEU A 78 -7.84 -15.91 -18.56
N GLN A 79 -9.13 -15.94 -18.87
CA GLN A 79 -9.81 -17.06 -19.55
C GLN A 79 -9.59 -17.10 -21.07
N THR A 80 -9.07 -16.03 -21.69
CA THR A 80 -8.71 -16.05 -23.12
C THR A 80 -7.37 -16.73 -23.38
N ASP A 81 -7.13 -17.12 -24.62
CA ASP A 81 -5.82 -17.63 -25.03
C ASP A 81 -4.78 -16.49 -25.08
N LEU A 82 -4.06 -16.31 -23.96
CA LEU A 82 -3.01 -15.29 -23.88
C LEU A 82 -1.88 -15.51 -24.89
N THR A 83 -1.79 -16.67 -25.56
CA THR A 83 -0.77 -16.92 -26.57
C THR A 83 -0.99 -16.10 -27.85
N GLU A 84 -2.19 -15.57 -28.07
CA GLU A 84 -2.50 -14.64 -29.16
C GLU A 84 -1.76 -13.30 -29.03
N PHE A 85 -1.38 -12.92 -27.81
CA PHE A 85 -0.68 -11.66 -27.52
C PHE A 85 0.84 -11.81 -27.46
N LYS A 86 1.42 -12.95 -27.85
CA LYS A 86 2.86 -13.17 -27.75
C LYS A 86 3.65 -12.21 -28.64
N LEU A 87 4.66 -11.56 -28.07
CA LEU A 87 5.63 -10.78 -28.85
C LEU A 87 6.53 -11.75 -29.63
N GLN A 88 6.52 -11.61 -30.96
CA GLN A 88 7.45 -12.33 -31.82
C GLN A 88 8.86 -11.72 -31.64
N ASN A 89 9.86 -12.56 -31.36
CA ASN A 89 11.30 -12.24 -31.30
C ASN A 89 11.85 -11.59 -30.01
N VAL A 90 11.16 -11.67 -28.87
CA VAL A 90 11.78 -11.33 -27.56
C VAL A 90 12.00 -12.60 -26.76
N GLU A 91 12.97 -13.39 -27.19
CA GLU A 91 13.54 -14.45 -26.37
C GLU A 91 14.62 -13.82 -25.52
N THR A 92 14.39 -13.77 -24.23
CA THR A 92 15.45 -13.36 -23.30
C THR A 92 16.31 -14.59 -23.06
N GLU A 93 17.58 -14.55 -23.46
CA GLU A 93 18.57 -15.57 -23.09
C GLU A 93 18.75 -15.51 -21.57
N GLY A 94 18.26 -16.55 -20.88
CA GLY A 94 18.71 -16.88 -19.53
C GLY A 94 20.12 -17.45 -19.61
N GLU A 95 21.02 -17.05 -18.71
CA GLU A 95 22.27 -17.78 -18.51
C GLU A 95 21.95 -19.02 -17.67
N GLY A 96 21.87 -20.20 -18.29
CA GLY A 96 21.60 -21.49 -17.63
C GLY A 96 20.45 -22.28 -18.24
N ASP A 97 20.15 -23.46 -17.67
CA ASP A 97 19.05 -24.37 -18.06
C ASP A 97 17.62 -23.80 -17.75
N GLU A 98 17.49 -22.48 -17.63
CA GLU A 98 16.33 -21.81 -17.04
C GLU A 98 15.40 -21.18 -18.11
N GLU A 99 14.15 -21.65 -18.10
CA GLU A 99 12.94 -21.25 -18.84
C GLU A 99 13.03 -20.09 -19.85
N ARG A 100 12.77 -20.40 -21.13
CA ARG A 100 12.48 -19.42 -22.18
C ARG A 100 11.15 -18.73 -21.86
N PHE A 101 11.19 -17.52 -21.29
CA PHE A 101 9.97 -16.78 -20.95
C PHE A 101 9.34 -16.15 -22.18
N THR A 102 8.02 -16.28 -22.29
CA THR A 102 7.26 -15.59 -23.34
C THR A 102 6.69 -14.27 -22.83
N LEU A 103 7.04 -13.18 -23.51
CA LEU A 103 6.47 -11.86 -23.25
C LEU A 103 5.24 -11.61 -24.11
N LEU A 104 4.30 -10.86 -23.54
CA LEU A 104 3.05 -10.46 -24.15
C LEU A 104 3.13 -8.99 -24.58
N ASP A 105 2.49 -8.69 -25.71
CA ASP A 105 2.28 -7.33 -26.20
C ASP A 105 1.28 -6.61 -25.30
N GLY A 106 1.81 -5.74 -24.43
CA GLY A 106 1.01 -5.06 -23.42
C GLY A 106 -0.09 -4.17 -24.03
N GLU A 107 0.14 -3.58 -25.20
CA GLU A 107 -0.85 -2.72 -25.84
C GLU A 107 -2.05 -3.52 -26.35
N SER A 108 -1.82 -4.62 -27.07
CA SER A 108 -2.90 -5.49 -27.56
C SER A 108 -3.68 -6.11 -26.40
N LEU A 109 -2.99 -6.52 -25.33
CA LEU A 109 -3.62 -7.07 -24.14
C LEU A 109 -4.48 -6.03 -23.41
N GLN A 110 -3.97 -4.81 -23.24
CA GLN A 110 -4.72 -3.69 -22.65
C GLN A 110 -5.96 -3.34 -23.48
N ARG A 111 -5.88 -3.43 -24.80
CA ARG A 111 -7.03 -3.20 -25.70
C ARG A 111 -8.08 -4.30 -25.55
N CYS A 112 -7.66 -5.56 -25.53
CA CYS A 112 -8.54 -6.69 -25.26
C CYS A 112 -9.27 -6.52 -23.91
N PHE A 113 -8.51 -6.23 -22.85
CA PHE A 113 -9.04 -5.94 -21.53
C PHE A 113 -10.02 -4.78 -21.52
N PHE A 114 -9.69 -3.66 -22.17
CA PHE A 114 -10.57 -2.50 -22.22
C PHE A 114 -11.90 -2.83 -22.89
N ASN A 115 -11.87 -3.59 -23.98
CA ASN A 115 -13.09 -4.01 -24.67
C ASN A 115 -13.97 -4.88 -23.78
N LYS A 116 -13.38 -5.85 -23.06
CA LYS A 116 -14.08 -6.67 -22.06
C LYS A 116 -14.67 -5.84 -20.93
N LEU A 117 -13.89 -4.92 -20.35
CA LEU A 117 -14.36 -3.98 -19.35
C LEU A 117 -15.55 -3.15 -19.85
N ARG A 118 -15.50 -2.68 -21.10
CA ARG A 118 -16.59 -1.92 -21.72
C ARG A 118 -17.85 -2.77 -21.93
N ASP A 119 -17.69 -4.03 -22.31
CA ASP A 119 -18.81 -4.96 -22.48
C ASP A 119 -19.48 -5.26 -21.13
N ILE A 120 -18.70 -5.53 -20.09
CA ILE A 120 -19.19 -5.72 -18.72
C ILE A 120 -19.90 -4.44 -18.22
N CYS A 121 -19.33 -3.26 -18.45
CA CYS A 121 -19.99 -1.99 -18.13
C CYS A 121 -21.36 -1.85 -18.84
N SER A 122 -21.47 -2.30 -20.09
CA SER A 122 -22.71 -2.29 -20.88
C SER A 122 -23.77 -3.22 -20.30
N GLU A 123 -23.37 -4.42 -19.87
CA GLU A 123 -24.25 -5.37 -19.21
C GLU A 123 -24.72 -4.86 -17.85
N TRP A 124 -23.78 -4.39 -17.02
CA TRP A 124 -24.07 -3.95 -15.65
C TRP A 124 -24.79 -2.60 -15.59
N HIS A 125 -24.73 -1.81 -16.65
CA HIS A 125 -25.57 -0.62 -16.81
C HIS A 125 -27.06 -0.98 -16.99
N LYS A 126 -27.36 -2.13 -17.62
CA LYS A 126 -28.74 -2.63 -17.75
C LYS A 126 -29.23 -3.25 -16.45
N GLN A 127 -28.37 -4.04 -15.81
CA GLN A 127 -28.68 -4.72 -14.56
C GLN A 127 -27.43 -4.85 -13.70
N LEU A 128 -27.38 -4.10 -12.60
CA LEU A 128 -26.27 -4.14 -11.68
C LEU A 128 -26.29 -5.46 -10.86
N PRO A 129 -25.16 -6.19 -10.74
CA PRO A 129 -25.08 -7.32 -9.83
C PRO A 129 -25.20 -6.87 -8.37
N SER A 130 -25.48 -7.84 -7.48
CA SER A 130 -25.43 -7.58 -6.05
C SER A 130 -23.97 -7.34 -5.63
N LEU A 131 -23.69 -6.14 -5.12
CA LEU A 131 -22.38 -5.81 -4.58
C LEU A 131 -22.43 -5.85 -3.06
N ARG A 132 -21.46 -6.55 -2.46
CA ARG A 132 -21.30 -6.62 -1.01
C ARG A 132 -20.29 -5.58 -0.54
N PRO A 133 -20.70 -4.49 0.12
CA PRO A 133 -19.73 -3.59 0.76
C PRO A 133 -19.07 -4.28 1.96
N LEU A 134 -17.91 -3.77 2.36
CA LEU A 134 -17.28 -4.12 3.64
C LEU A 134 -18.26 -3.84 4.80
N GLU A 135 -18.48 -4.81 5.68
CA GLU A 135 -19.37 -4.66 6.84
C GLU A 135 -18.65 -3.98 8.01
N ARG A 136 -17.36 -4.29 8.19
CA ARG A 136 -16.47 -3.67 9.15
C ARG A 136 -16.33 -2.18 8.91
N PHE A 137 -16.40 -1.40 10.00
CA PHE A 137 -16.05 0.02 9.96
C PHE A 137 -14.56 0.19 9.70
N LEU A 138 -14.22 0.99 8.68
CA LEU A 138 -12.87 1.51 8.46
C LEU A 138 -12.98 2.96 8.00
N LEU A 139 -12.20 3.85 8.61
CA LEU A 139 -11.98 5.20 8.11
C LEU A 139 -10.50 5.40 7.84
N VAL A 140 -10.18 5.81 6.61
CA VAL A 140 -8.79 5.89 6.15
C VAL A 140 -8.43 7.36 5.92
N SER A 141 -7.32 7.80 6.50
CA SER A 141 -6.66 9.07 6.23
C SER A 141 -5.29 8.81 5.66
N ILE A 142 -4.97 9.41 4.51
CA ILE A 142 -3.68 9.25 3.82
C ILE A 142 -3.15 10.62 3.45
N HIS A 143 -1.86 10.84 3.66
CA HIS A 143 -1.18 12.00 3.13
C HIS A 143 0.24 11.61 2.72
N ALA A 144 0.60 11.98 1.48
CA ALA A 144 1.88 11.64 0.89
C ALA A 144 2.44 12.87 0.16
N ILE A 145 3.67 13.25 0.47
CA ILE A 145 4.31 14.43 -0.10
C ILE A 145 5.75 14.13 -0.52
N ARG A 146 6.16 14.79 -1.61
CA ARG A 146 7.57 14.82 -2.04
C ARG A 146 8.48 15.50 -1.02
N ASN A 147 7.94 16.46 -0.27
CA ASN A 147 8.66 17.36 0.62
C ASN A 147 9.86 18.02 -0.10
N THR A 148 11.08 17.93 0.46
CA THR A 148 12.30 18.56 -0.07
C THR A 148 13.04 17.72 -1.11
N ARG A 149 12.68 16.45 -1.32
CA ARG A 149 13.32 15.59 -2.33
C ARG A 149 12.97 16.04 -3.75
N ARG A 150 13.78 15.62 -4.73
CA ARG A 150 13.59 15.96 -6.15
C ARG A 150 12.45 15.18 -6.79
N LYS A 151 12.26 13.93 -6.38
CA LYS A 151 11.24 13.01 -6.87
C LYS A 151 10.40 12.50 -5.69
N MET A 152 9.16 12.09 -6.00
CA MET A 152 8.30 11.36 -5.07
C MET A 152 8.45 9.88 -5.41
N GLU A 153 9.27 9.19 -4.64
CA GLU A 153 9.62 7.78 -4.83
C GLU A 153 8.71 6.87 -3.99
N ASP A 154 8.10 7.37 -2.91
CA ASP A 154 7.10 6.61 -2.15
C ASP A 154 5.84 6.30 -2.95
N ARG A 155 5.25 5.14 -2.67
CA ARG A 155 3.90 4.73 -3.09
C ARG A 155 3.11 4.16 -1.92
N HIS A 156 1.79 4.08 -2.09
CA HIS A 156 0.92 3.45 -1.12
C HIS A 156 -0.26 2.78 -1.83
N VAL A 157 -0.90 1.83 -1.14
CA VAL A 157 -2.11 1.14 -1.61
C VAL A 157 -3.16 1.18 -0.53
N LEU A 158 -4.37 1.60 -0.91
CA LEU A 158 -5.58 1.51 -0.10
C LEU A 158 -6.55 0.58 -0.81
N LEU A 159 -6.94 -0.53 -0.19
CA LEU A 159 -7.87 -1.47 -0.78
C LEU A 159 -8.84 -2.05 0.26
N PRO A 160 -9.83 -1.23 0.71
CA PRO A 160 -10.97 -1.74 1.48
C PRO A 160 -11.83 -2.75 0.69
N GLU A 161 -11.90 -2.61 -0.64
CA GLU A 161 -12.67 -3.49 -1.53
C GLU A 161 -11.89 -4.75 -1.97
N PHE A 162 -11.06 -5.29 -1.07
CA PHE A 162 -10.16 -6.40 -1.39
C PHE A 162 -10.92 -7.63 -1.91
N ASN A 163 -11.98 -8.03 -1.22
CA ASN A 163 -12.79 -9.18 -1.63
C ASN A 163 -13.35 -9.01 -3.04
N GLN A 164 -13.84 -7.82 -3.39
CA GLN A 164 -14.47 -7.56 -4.68
C GLN A 164 -13.45 -7.54 -5.81
N LEU A 165 -12.24 -7.03 -5.56
CA LEU A 165 -11.18 -7.03 -6.57
C LEU A 165 -10.71 -8.44 -6.94
N PHE A 166 -10.79 -9.38 -5.99
CA PHE A 166 -10.30 -10.76 -6.16
C PHE A 166 -11.40 -11.82 -6.21
N GLY A 167 -12.67 -11.43 -6.26
CA GLY A 167 -13.80 -12.36 -6.38
C GLY A 167 -13.99 -13.28 -5.15
N LEU A 168 -13.50 -12.86 -3.99
CA LEU A 168 -13.67 -13.63 -2.75
C LEU A 168 -15.10 -13.46 -2.25
N SER A 169 -15.85 -14.57 -2.25
CA SER A 169 -17.30 -14.59 -2.00
C SER A 169 -17.71 -15.17 -0.63
N ASP A 170 -16.73 -15.46 0.23
CA ASP A 170 -17.01 -15.86 1.61
C ASP A 170 -17.49 -14.68 2.48
N ASP A 171 -17.93 -15.00 3.70
CA ASP A 171 -18.43 -14.02 4.67
C ASP A 171 -17.34 -13.33 5.49
N VAL A 172 -16.09 -13.38 5.02
CA VAL A 172 -14.94 -12.82 5.74
C VAL A 172 -14.52 -11.52 5.10
N ASP A 173 -14.76 -10.41 5.80
CA ASP A 173 -14.26 -9.09 5.39
C ASP A 173 -12.73 -9.08 5.27
N ARG A 174 -12.23 -8.55 4.16
CA ARG A 174 -10.78 -8.32 3.96
C ARG A 174 -10.51 -6.91 3.47
N ALA A 175 -9.44 -6.31 3.99
CA ALA A 175 -8.96 -5.00 3.56
C ALA A 175 -7.42 -4.98 3.57
N TYR A 176 -6.81 -4.38 2.56
CA TYR A 176 -5.36 -4.33 2.40
C TYR A 176 -4.85 -2.89 2.34
N PHE A 177 -3.73 -2.66 3.01
CA PHE A 177 -3.05 -1.37 3.11
C PHE A 177 -1.55 -1.57 2.97
N ALA A 178 -0.86 -0.68 2.26
CA ALA A 178 0.60 -0.73 2.19
C ALA A 178 1.24 0.63 1.94
N VAL A 179 2.49 0.76 2.38
CA VAL A 179 3.41 1.87 2.06
C VAL A 179 4.70 1.26 1.51
N PHE A 180 5.23 1.86 0.45
CA PHE A 180 6.46 1.48 -0.21
C PHE A 180 7.35 2.72 -0.32
N ASP A 181 8.51 2.70 0.32
CA ASP A 181 9.50 3.77 0.18
C ASP A 181 10.49 3.38 -0.91
N GLY A 182 10.60 4.20 -1.95
CA GLY A 182 11.41 3.89 -3.12
C GLY A 182 12.78 4.56 -3.05
N HIS A 183 13.82 3.83 -3.45
CA HIS A 183 15.17 4.39 -3.57
C HIS A 183 15.84 4.03 -4.89
N GLY A 184 16.72 4.91 -5.36
CA GLY A 184 17.41 4.72 -6.64
C GLY A 184 16.48 4.81 -7.87
N GLY A 185 15.27 5.34 -7.71
CA GLY A 185 14.24 5.46 -8.73
C GLY A 185 12.85 5.06 -8.21
N VAL A 186 11.84 5.28 -9.05
CA VAL A 186 10.42 5.05 -8.69
C VAL A 186 9.92 3.66 -9.07
N ASP A 187 10.68 2.90 -9.86
CA ASP A 187 10.14 1.73 -10.57
C ASP A 187 9.79 0.58 -9.63
N ALA A 188 10.64 0.28 -8.64
CA ALA A 188 10.37 -0.76 -7.65
C ALA A 188 9.14 -0.45 -6.79
N ALA A 189 9.00 0.79 -6.33
CA ALA A 189 7.84 1.24 -5.54
C ALA A 189 6.55 1.24 -6.38
N ASN A 190 6.59 1.71 -7.63
CA ASN A 190 5.48 1.62 -8.57
C ASN A 190 5.07 0.17 -8.82
N TYR A 191 6.06 -0.71 -9.02
CA TYR A 191 5.83 -2.13 -9.30
C TYR A 191 5.18 -2.82 -8.10
N SER A 192 5.70 -2.58 -6.90
CA SER A 192 5.18 -3.15 -5.66
C SER A 192 3.76 -2.67 -5.38
N ALA A 193 3.46 -1.39 -5.58
CA ALA A 193 2.10 -0.85 -5.47
C ALA A 193 1.13 -1.47 -6.48
N THR A 194 1.61 -1.82 -7.68
CA THR A 194 0.80 -2.44 -8.74
C THR A 194 0.56 -3.94 -8.51
N HIS A 195 1.55 -4.67 -8.00
CA HIS A 195 1.55 -6.13 -8.06
C HIS A 195 1.47 -6.84 -6.70
N LEU A 196 1.94 -6.24 -5.61
CA LEU A 196 2.01 -6.95 -4.33
C LEU A 196 0.62 -7.40 -3.84
N HIS A 197 -0.33 -6.48 -3.75
CA HIS A 197 -1.70 -6.78 -3.32
C HIS A 197 -2.42 -7.79 -4.23
N VAL A 198 -2.05 -7.81 -5.51
CA VAL A 198 -2.57 -8.78 -6.51
C VAL A 198 -1.99 -10.17 -6.29
N ASN A 199 -0.68 -10.25 -6.00
CA ASN A 199 -0.03 -11.50 -5.62
C ASN A 199 -0.66 -12.08 -4.35
N VAL A 200 -0.99 -11.23 -3.36
CA VAL A 200 -1.69 -11.63 -2.12
C VAL A 200 -3.08 -12.15 -2.43
N GLY A 201 -3.89 -11.40 -3.18
CA GLY A 201 -5.28 -11.75 -3.48
C GLY A 201 -5.45 -13.00 -4.34
N LEU A 202 -4.46 -13.30 -5.19
CA LEU A 202 -4.43 -14.49 -6.04
C LEU A 202 -3.66 -15.67 -5.44
N HIS A 203 -3.10 -15.53 -4.25
CA HIS A 203 -2.37 -16.61 -3.58
C HIS A 203 -3.32 -17.73 -3.14
N GLU A 204 -2.96 -18.99 -3.36
CA GLU A 204 -3.83 -20.14 -3.04
C GLU A 204 -4.19 -20.25 -1.55
N GLU A 205 -3.28 -19.80 -0.69
CA GLU A 205 -3.47 -19.77 0.76
C GLU A 205 -4.24 -18.54 1.28
N ILE A 206 -4.69 -17.59 0.44
CA ILE A 206 -5.35 -16.35 0.93
C ILE A 206 -6.57 -16.60 1.82
N VAL A 207 -7.27 -17.72 1.62
CA VAL A 207 -8.42 -18.11 2.44
C VAL A 207 -8.00 -18.94 3.67
N LYS A 208 -7.01 -19.83 3.53
CA LYS A 208 -6.62 -20.81 4.57
C LYS A 208 -5.55 -20.28 5.52
N ASN A 209 -4.54 -19.63 4.96
CA ASN A 209 -3.41 -19.06 5.68
C ASN A 209 -3.04 -17.68 5.09
N PRO A 210 -3.82 -16.63 5.41
CA PRO A 210 -3.57 -15.28 4.90
C PRO A 210 -2.21 -14.71 5.29
N ALA A 211 -1.64 -15.14 6.42
CA ALA A 211 -0.32 -14.72 6.86
C ALA A 211 0.78 -15.21 5.90
N GLU A 212 0.72 -16.49 5.52
CA GLU A 212 1.65 -17.06 4.54
C GLU A 212 1.43 -16.45 3.16
N ALA A 213 0.18 -16.31 2.72
CA ALA A 213 -0.15 -15.64 1.46
C ALA A 213 0.44 -14.23 1.39
N LEU A 214 0.35 -13.46 2.49
CA LEU A 214 0.91 -12.13 2.57
C LEU A 214 2.44 -12.14 2.49
N LYS A 215 3.09 -12.98 3.30
CA LYS A 215 4.56 -13.08 3.37
C LYS A 215 5.18 -13.57 2.05
N CYS A 216 4.70 -14.67 1.50
CA CYS A 216 5.20 -15.23 0.23
C CYS A 216 4.98 -14.29 -0.96
N SER A 217 3.96 -13.44 -0.90
CA SER A 217 3.70 -12.48 -1.97
C SER A 217 4.78 -11.41 -2.08
N PHE A 218 5.49 -11.06 -1.01
CA PHE A 218 6.66 -10.16 -1.10
C PHE A 218 7.77 -10.80 -1.93
N GLN A 219 8.15 -12.03 -1.60
CA GLN A 219 9.18 -12.77 -2.34
C GLN A 219 8.80 -12.93 -3.81
N LYS A 220 7.57 -13.36 -4.09
CA LYS A 220 7.06 -13.45 -5.47
C LYS A 220 7.12 -12.11 -6.21
N THR A 221 6.82 -11.01 -5.52
CA THR A 221 6.87 -9.66 -6.11
C THR A 221 8.31 -9.22 -6.38
N ASP A 222 9.25 -9.56 -5.50
CA ASP A 222 10.69 -9.34 -5.73
C ASP A 222 11.19 -10.11 -6.95
N GLU A 223 10.91 -11.41 -7.04
CA GLU A 223 11.29 -12.26 -8.18
C GLU A 223 10.74 -11.71 -9.51
N MET A 224 9.45 -11.35 -9.52
CA MET A 224 8.80 -10.73 -10.67
C MET A 224 9.45 -9.39 -11.05
N PHE A 225 9.80 -8.55 -10.06
CA PHE A 225 10.45 -7.27 -10.32
C PHE A 225 11.91 -7.42 -10.76
N LEU A 226 12.67 -8.35 -10.19
CA LEU A 226 14.05 -8.66 -10.60
C LEU A 226 14.11 -9.12 -12.05
N PHE A 227 13.14 -9.94 -12.47
CA PHE A 227 12.99 -10.34 -13.87
C PHE A 227 12.77 -9.13 -14.78
N LYS A 228 11.82 -8.25 -14.42
CA LYS A 228 11.59 -6.99 -15.14
C LYS A 228 12.83 -6.10 -15.14
N ALA A 229 13.50 -5.96 -14.00
CA ALA A 229 14.66 -5.11 -13.80
C ALA A 229 15.84 -5.57 -14.66
N LYS A 230 16.09 -6.88 -14.78
CA LYS A 230 17.09 -7.44 -15.70
C LYS A 230 16.77 -7.09 -17.15
N ARG A 231 15.51 -7.28 -17.57
CA ARG A 231 15.02 -7.00 -18.94
C ARG A 231 15.12 -5.52 -19.29
N GLU A 232 14.72 -4.64 -18.38
CA GLU A 232 14.57 -3.19 -18.61
C GLU A 232 15.75 -2.37 -18.04
N LYS A 233 16.79 -3.04 -17.52
CA LYS A 233 17.98 -2.43 -16.90
C LYS A 233 17.67 -1.48 -15.74
N LEU A 234 16.64 -1.82 -14.96
CA LEU A 234 16.24 -1.07 -13.76
C LEU A 234 17.15 -1.42 -12.58
N ARG A 235 17.34 -0.45 -11.68
CA ARG A 235 18.22 -0.59 -10.52
C ARG A 235 17.61 -0.08 -9.22
N SER A 236 16.38 0.43 -9.28
CA SER A 236 15.69 0.92 -8.09
C SER A 236 15.37 -0.25 -7.15
N GLY A 237 15.21 0.10 -5.88
CA GLY A 237 14.69 -0.78 -4.86
C GLY A 237 13.57 -0.08 -4.10
N THR A 238 12.86 -0.83 -3.28
CA THR A 238 11.85 -0.27 -2.40
C THR A 238 11.72 -1.08 -1.13
N THR A 239 11.52 -0.39 -0.02
CA THR A 239 10.99 -1.00 1.20
C THR A 239 9.50 -1.25 1.03
N GLY A 240 8.91 -2.05 1.91
CA GLY A 240 7.48 -2.26 1.89
C GLY A 240 6.99 -2.70 3.25
N VAL A 241 5.92 -2.07 3.71
CA VAL A 241 5.14 -2.52 4.87
C VAL A 241 3.68 -2.65 4.45
N SER A 242 3.06 -3.75 4.82
CA SER A 242 1.68 -4.06 4.46
C SER A 242 0.89 -4.57 5.65
N ALA A 243 -0.41 -4.26 5.64
CA ALA A 243 -1.39 -4.73 6.60
C ALA A 243 -2.60 -5.31 5.85
N LEU A 244 -2.91 -6.57 6.12
CA LEU A 244 -4.08 -7.29 5.63
C LEU A 244 -4.99 -7.61 6.81
N ILE A 245 -6.15 -6.99 6.85
CA ILE A 245 -7.21 -7.33 7.81
C ILE A 245 -8.01 -8.50 7.20
N VAL A 246 -8.24 -9.56 7.97
CA VAL A 246 -9.08 -10.71 7.58
C VAL A 246 -10.00 -11.06 8.75
N GLY A 247 -11.29 -10.77 8.62
CA GLY A 247 -12.24 -10.95 9.71
C GLY A 247 -11.81 -10.18 10.96
N ASN A 248 -11.50 -10.88 12.04
CA ASN A 248 -10.98 -10.31 13.29
C ASN A 248 -9.46 -10.44 13.46
N LYS A 249 -8.69 -10.68 12.39
CA LYS A 249 -7.23 -10.77 12.45
C LYS A 249 -6.58 -9.67 11.62
N LEU A 250 -5.46 -9.18 12.11
CA LEU A 250 -4.53 -8.32 11.41
C LEU A 250 -3.29 -9.14 11.06
N HIS A 251 -2.98 -9.26 9.79
CA HIS A 251 -1.73 -9.83 9.29
C HIS A 251 -0.86 -8.69 8.79
N ILE A 252 0.39 -8.64 9.22
CA ILE A 252 1.37 -7.69 8.69
C ILE A 252 2.52 -8.43 8.04
N ALA A 253 3.12 -7.82 7.03
CA ALA A 253 4.38 -8.26 6.47
C ALA A 253 5.18 -7.05 6.00
N TRP A 254 6.50 -7.11 6.20
CA TRP A 254 7.39 -6.00 5.90
C TRP A 254 8.78 -6.46 5.46
N LEU A 255 9.44 -5.61 4.68
CA LEU A 255 10.86 -5.64 4.39
C LEU A 255 11.39 -4.21 4.26
N GLY A 256 12.60 -3.97 4.76
CA GLY A 256 13.14 -2.61 4.92
C GLY A 256 12.67 -1.93 6.21
N ASP A 257 12.66 -0.59 6.19
CA ASP A 257 12.50 0.26 7.38
C ASP A 257 11.27 1.17 7.38
N SER A 258 10.39 1.08 6.38
CA SER A 258 8.99 1.49 6.54
C SER A 258 8.34 0.68 7.66
N GLN A 259 7.49 1.31 8.47
CA GLN A 259 6.98 0.69 9.70
C GLN A 259 5.45 0.72 9.78
N VAL A 260 4.93 -0.21 10.58
CA VAL A 260 3.53 -0.27 11.00
C VAL A 260 3.44 -0.23 12.52
N MET A 261 2.52 0.57 13.02
CA MET A 261 2.23 0.72 14.45
C MET A 261 0.72 0.55 14.67
N LEU A 262 0.35 -0.10 15.77
CA LEU A 262 -1.03 -0.13 16.25
C LEU A 262 -1.18 0.82 17.43
N VAL A 263 -2.28 1.56 17.48
CA VAL A 263 -2.70 2.27 18.68
C VAL A 263 -3.92 1.58 19.24
N GLN A 264 -3.84 1.21 20.52
CA GLN A 264 -4.89 0.52 21.25
C GLN A 264 -5.14 1.24 22.56
N GLN A 265 -6.36 1.75 22.73
CA GLN A 265 -6.78 2.50 23.92
C GLN A 265 -5.82 3.64 24.29
N GLY A 266 -5.42 4.42 23.28
CA GLY A 266 -4.47 5.53 23.46
C GLY A 266 -3.03 5.12 23.78
N LYS A 267 -2.64 3.86 23.56
CA LYS A 267 -1.25 3.40 23.72
C LYS A 267 -0.69 2.86 22.42
N ALA A 268 0.55 3.25 22.10
CA ALA A 268 1.29 2.71 20.98
C ALA A 268 1.75 1.27 21.27
N VAL A 269 1.49 0.37 20.33
CA VAL A 269 1.86 -1.04 20.36
C VAL A 269 2.82 -1.31 19.19
N THR A 270 4.04 -1.75 19.53
CA THR A 270 5.04 -2.16 18.54
C THR A 270 4.64 -3.50 17.95
N LEU A 271 4.48 -3.55 16.62
CA LEU A 271 4.10 -4.77 15.90
C LEU A 271 5.27 -5.43 15.16
N MET A 272 6.34 -4.69 14.90
CA MET A 272 7.43 -5.13 14.03
C MET A 272 8.75 -4.45 14.41
N GLU A 273 9.85 -5.02 13.94
CA GLU A 273 11.19 -4.42 14.03
C GLU A 273 11.74 -4.13 12.60
N PRO A 274 12.14 -2.88 12.30
CA PRO A 274 12.70 -2.49 11.01
C PRO A 274 13.94 -3.30 10.61
N HIS A 275 14.10 -3.55 9.31
CA HIS A 275 15.25 -4.28 8.76
C HIS A 275 16.45 -3.36 8.53
N LYS A 276 17.11 -2.94 9.62
CA LYS A 276 18.32 -2.10 9.55
C LYS A 276 19.60 -2.94 9.50
N PRO A 277 20.65 -2.51 8.77
CA PRO A 277 21.90 -3.26 8.63
C PRO A 277 22.60 -3.60 9.97
N GLU A 278 22.39 -2.81 11.01
CA GLU A 278 22.94 -3.02 12.35
C GLU A 278 22.17 -4.02 13.21
N ARG A 279 20.98 -4.47 12.79
CA ARG A 279 20.22 -5.52 13.49
C ARG A 279 21.06 -6.81 13.48
N GLU A 280 21.19 -7.46 14.62
CA GLU A 280 22.21 -8.51 14.83
C GLU A 280 22.07 -9.68 13.84
N ASP A 281 20.84 -10.14 13.59
CA ASP A 281 20.50 -11.19 12.65
C ASP A 281 20.77 -10.79 11.20
N GLU A 282 20.40 -9.57 10.80
CA GLU A 282 20.65 -9.04 9.46
C GLU A 282 22.14 -8.84 9.19
N ARG A 283 22.89 -8.29 10.16
CA ARG A 283 24.33 -8.13 10.09
C ARG A 283 25.02 -9.48 9.91
N ALA A 284 24.65 -10.47 10.73
CA ALA A 284 25.19 -11.82 10.64
C ALA A 284 24.87 -12.47 9.28
N ARG A 285 23.64 -12.31 8.77
CA ARG A 285 23.23 -12.81 7.44
C ARG A 285 24.08 -12.20 6.33
N ILE A 286 24.24 -10.87 6.34
CA ILE A 286 25.03 -10.14 5.33
C ILE A 286 26.49 -10.56 5.35
N GLU A 287 27.11 -10.64 6.54
CA GLU A 287 28.52 -11.02 6.69
C GLU A 287 28.76 -12.49 6.30
N THR A 288 27.80 -13.39 6.58
CA THR A 288 27.84 -14.80 6.16
C THR A 288 27.82 -14.94 4.63
N LEU A 289 27.11 -14.06 3.94
CA LEU A 289 27.09 -14.01 2.47
C LEU A 289 28.35 -13.36 1.86
N GLY A 290 29.31 -12.92 2.69
CA GLY A 290 30.54 -12.25 2.26
C GLY A 290 30.40 -10.74 2.05
N GLY A 291 29.28 -10.15 2.46
CA GLY A 291 29.08 -8.70 2.49
C GLY A 291 29.69 -8.06 3.72
N CYS A 292 29.57 -6.74 3.84
CA CYS A 292 29.98 -6.00 5.03
C CYS A 292 28.93 -4.95 5.44
N VAL A 293 28.90 -4.64 6.73
CA VAL A 293 28.08 -3.55 7.28
C VAL A 293 29.00 -2.47 7.80
N THR A 294 28.95 -1.28 7.18
CA THR A 294 29.84 -0.16 7.46
C THR A 294 29.05 1.08 7.89
N TYR A 295 29.61 1.84 8.83
CA TYR A 295 29.01 3.10 9.28
C TYR A 295 29.51 4.28 8.42
N MET A 296 28.59 4.94 7.72
CA MET A 296 28.81 6.14 6.90
C MET A 296 27.62 7.08 7.04
N ASP A 297 27.63 7.91 8.10
CA ASP A 297 26.52 8.70 8.65
C ASP A 297 25.36 7.86 9.21
N CYS A 298 25.04 6.75 8.56
CA CYS A 298 24.22 5.65 9.07
C CYS A 298 24.87 4.30 8.70
N TRP A 299 24.37 3.20 9.25
CA TRP A 299 24.82 1.86 8.89
C TRP A 299 24.36 1.50 7.48
N ARG A 300 25.29 0.94 6.69
CA ARG A 300 25.04 0.61 5.29
C ARG A 300 25.58 -0.77 4.92
N VAL A 301 24.83 -1.49 4.11
CA VAL A 301 25.25 -2.73 3.45
C VAL A 301 26.22 -2.39 2.32
N ASN A 302 27.42 -2.95 2.36
CA ASN A 302 28.51 -2.71 1.41
C ASN A 302 28.78 -1.21 1.16
N GLY A 303 28.59 -0.37 2.19
CA GLY A 303 28.74 1.09 2.10
C GLY A 303 27.71 1.80 1.20
N THR A 304 26.66 1.11 0.74
CA THR A 304 25.69 1.64 -0.24
C THR A 304 24.31 1.88 0.36
N LEU A 305 23.60 0.83 0.76
CA LEU A 305 22.18 0.90 1.15
C LEU A 305 22.01 0.90 2.66
N ALA A 306 21.11 1.76 3.18
CA ALA A 306 20.80 1.87 4.61
C ALA A 306 19.72 0.87 5.09
N VAL A 307 19.27 -0.01 4.21
CA VAL A 307 18.33 -1.10 4.49
C VAL A 307 19.01 -2.44 4.23
N SER A 308 18.56 -3.49 4.92
CA SER A 308 19.08 -4.86 4.74
C SER A 308 18.17 -5.75 3.89
N ARG A 309 16.91 -5.37 3.70
CA ARG A 309 15.91 -6.06 2.87
C ARG A 309 15.12 -5.07 2.02
N ALA A 310 14.85 -5.42 0.78
CA ALA A 310 14.15 -4.59 -0.20
C ALA A 310 13.64 -5.44 -1.39
N ILE A 311 12.52 -5.03 -1.99
CA ILE A 311 12.13 -5.47 -3.34
C ILE A 311 13.02 -4.72 -4.34
N GLY A 312 13.60 -5.42 -5.31
CA GLY A 312 14.52 -4.86 -6.28
C GLY A 312 15.97 -4.91 -5.82
N ASP A 313 16.72 -3.82 -6.04
CA ASP A 313 18.16 -3.75 -5.74
C ASP A 313 18.97 -4.90 -6.37
N ILE A 314 18.71 -5.20 -7.65
CA ILE A 314 19.32 -6.34 -8.37
C ILE A 314 20.85 -6.41 -8.25
N CYS A 315 21.53 -5.25 -8.19
CA CYS A 315 22.99 -5.19 -8.06
C CYS A 315 23.51 -5.47 -6.64
N GLN A 316 22.64 -5.52 -5.64
CA GLN A 316 22.96 -5.74 -4.23
C GLN A 316 22.44 -7.08 -3.71
N LYS A 317 21.73 -7.86 -4.53
CA LYS A 317 21.43 -9.26 -4.25
C LYS A 317 22.75 -10.08 -4.25
N PRO A 318 22.95 -11.05 -3.33
CA PRO A 318 21.99 -11.52 -2.33
C PRO A 318 22.07 -10.82 -0.97
N TYR A 319 22.91 -9.79 -0.80
CA TYR A 319 23.09 -9.11 0.50
C TYR A 319 21.81 -8.43 0.96
N ILE A 320 21.09 -7.79 0.03
CA ILE A 320 19.76 -7.26 0.26
C ILE A 320 18.72 -8.36 0.03
N SER A 321 18.06 -8.83 1.09
CA SER A 321 17.08 -9.91 0.93
C SER A 321 15.75 -9.41 0.35
N GLY A 322 15.10 -10.25 -0.46
CA GLY A 322 13.70 -10.07 -0.89
C GLY A 322 12.68 -10.70 0.07
N ASP A 323 13.16 -11.35 1.14
CA ASP A 323 12.31 -12.08 2.08
C ASP A 323 11.70 -11.12 3.10
N ALA A 324 10.36 -11.08 3.16
CA ALA A 324 9.65 -10.34 4.18
C ALA A 324 9.61 -11.11 5.51
N ASP A 325 9.63 -10.37 6.61
CA ASP A 325 9.12 -10.85 7.89
C ASP A 325 7.60 -10.65 7.92
N GLY A 326 6.90 -11.38 8.79
CA GLY A 326 5.45 -11.26 8.93
C GLY A 326 4.97 -11.77 10.28
N ASP A 327 3.88 -11.15 10.76
CA ASP A 327 3.28 -11.48 12.05
C ASP A 327 1.75 -11.30 11.99
N SER A 328 1.03 -11.85 12.97
CA SER A 328 -0.43 -11.87 13.03
C SER A 328 -0.96 -11.56 14.42
N PHE A 329 -1.94 -10.65 14.48
CA PHE A 329 -2.53 -10.15 15.71
C PHE A 329 -4.05 -10.33 15.69
N GLU A 330 -4.64 -10.65 16.83
CA GLU A 330 -6.09 -10.70 16.99
C GLU A 330 -6.62 -9.29 17.27
N LEU A 331 -7.66 -8.90 16.54
CA LEU A 331 -8.37 -7.64 16.72
C LEU A 331 -9.58 -7.88 17.63
N THR A 332 -9.48 -7.34 18.83
CA THR A 332 -10.47 -7.48 19.91
C THR A 332 -11.58 -6.43 19.85
N GLY A 333 -11.42 -5.41 18.99
CA GLY A 333 -12.29 -4.24 18.91
C GLY A 333 -11.90 -3.12 19.87
N SER A 334 -10.81 -3.29 20.63
CA SER A 334 -10.22 -2.23 21.47
C SER A 334 -9.15 -1.41 20.75
N GLU A 335 -8.79 -1.82 19.54
CA GLU A 335 -7.79 -1.17 18.69
C GLU A 335 -8.37 0.11 18.10
N ASP A 336 -7.69 1.24 18.26
CA ASP A 336 -8.17 2.55 17.84
C ASP A 336 -7.88 2.77 16.35
N TYR A 337 -6.62 2.65 15.95
CA TYR A 337 -6.17 2.81 14.57
C TYR A 337 -4.82 2.14 14.30
N LEU A 338 -4.58 1.79 13.04
CA LEU A 338 -3.28 1.39 12.50
C LEU A 338 -2.62 2.57 11.80
N LEU A 339 -1.31 2.71 11.93
CA LEU A 339 -0.50 3.67 11.19
C LEU A 339 0.57 2.93 10.39
N LEU A 340 0.65 3.18 9.08
CA LEU A 340 1.75 2.74 8.21
C LEU A 340 2.46 4.00 7.69
N ALA A 341 3.79 4.04 7.76
CA ALA A 341 4.55 5.17 7.22
C ALA A 341 5.99 4.78 6.84
N CYS A 342 6.59 5.58 5.96
CA CYS A 342 8.00 5.49 5.59
C CYS A 342 8.93 6.09 6.66
N ASP A 343 10.25 5.93 6.48
CA ASP A 343 11.27 6.45 7.40
C ASP A 343 11.25 7.99 7.47
N GLY A 344 10.87 8.67 6.38
CA GLY A 344 10.70 10.12 6.34
C GLY A 344 9.70 10.66 7.35
N PHE A 345 8.83 9.81 7.89
CA PHE A 345 8.01 10.10 9.06
C PHE A 345 8.67 9.62 10.36
N PHE A 346 9.01 8.34 10.45
CA PHE A 346 9.46 7.71 11.71
C PHE A 346 10.84 8.16 12.20
N ASP A 347 11.67 8.73 11.34
CA ASP A 347 12.93 9.35 11.74
C ASP A 347 12.72 10.71 12.46
N ALA A 348 11.57 11.35 12.24
CA ALA A 348 11.25 12.67 12.79
C ALA A 348 10.22 12.63 13.94
N ILE A 349 9.41 11.57 14.02
CA ILE A 349 8.29 11.45 14.98
C ILE A 349 8.37 10.10 15.67
N LYS A 350 8.41 10.11 17.01
CA LYS A 350 8.43 8.89 17.81
C LYS A 350 7.03 8.33 18.02
N PRO A 351 6.89 7.01 18.30
CA PRO A 351 5.59 6.35 18.49
C PRO A 351 4.65 7.03 19.49
N TYR A 352 5.16 7.53 20.62
CA TYR A 352 4.32 8.22 21.61
C TYR A 352 3.80 9.58 21.11
N GLU A 353 4.60 10.32 20.34
CA GLU A 353 4.20 11.60 19.75
C GLU A 353 3.06 11.41 18.74
N VAL A 354 3.02 10.27 18.04
CA VAL A 354 1.91 9.94 17.13
C VAL A 354 0.57 9.95 17.85
N VAL A 355 0.50 9.34 19.05
CA VAL A 355 -0.73 9.26 19.84
C VAL A 355 -1.21 10.66 20.20
N ASP A 356 -0.31 11.49 20.72
CA ASP A 356 -0.61 12.87 21.10
C ASP A 356 -1.08 13.70 19.90
N LEU A 357 -0.40 13.59 18.76
CA LEU A 357 -0.72 14.35 17.54
C LEU A 357 -2.08 13.97 16.95
N VAL A 358 -2.43 12.68 16.95
CA VAL A 358 -3.75 12.23 16.48
C VAL A 358 -4.83 12.67 17.46
N LEU A 359 -4.61 12.53 18.77
CA LEU A 359 -5.59 12.95 19.77
C LEU A 359 -5.81 14.48 19.71
N GLU A 360 -4.74 15.26 19.61
CA GLU A 360 -4.80 16.72 19.43
C GLU A 360 -5.63 17.07 18.19
N HIS A 361 -5.38 16.39 17.06
CA HIS A 361 -6.16 16.58 15.83
C HIS A 361 -7.65 16.33 16.08
N LEU A 362 -8.00 15.17 16.67
CA LEU A 362 -9.39 14.82 16.95
C LEU A 362 -10.06 15.81 17.91
N MET A 363 -9.34 16.32 18.91
CA MET A 363 -9.87 17.35 19.80
C MET A 363 -10.17 18.66 19.05
N GLN A 364 -9.25 19.12 18.20
CA GLN A 364 -9.39 20.35 17.44
C GLN A 364 -10.50 20.26 16.37
N THR A 365 -10.67 19.09 15.76
CA THR A 365 -11.67 18.85 14.71
C THR A 365 -12.97 18.26 15.22
N LYS A 366 -13.14 18.11 16.54
CA LYS A 366 -14.34 17.52 17.18
C LYS A 366 -14.63 16.09 16.69
N GLY A 367 -13.57 15.29 16.53
CA GLY A 367 -13.64 13.87 16.19
C GLY A 367 -13.67 13.59 14.68
N GLU A 368 -13.17 14.49 13.84
CA GLU A 368 -12.97 14.22 12.42
C GLU A 368 -11.58 13.60 12.18
N GLY A 369 -11.54 12.35 11.70
CA GLY A 369 -10.28 11.62 11.47
C GLY A 369 -9.69 11.76 10.06
N LEU A 370 -10.43 12.32 9.08
CA LEU A 370 -10.04 12.28 7.66
C LEU A 370 -8.73 13.02 7.34
N LYS A 371 -8.32 13.99 8.18
CA LYS A 371 -7.10 14.78 7.99
C LYS A 371 -6.00 14.47 9.03
N ALA A 372 -6.13 13.35 9.75
CA ALA A 372 -5.13 12.95 10.74
C ALA A 372 -3.74 12.75 10.09
N ALA A 373 -3.67 12.10 8.93
CA ALA A 373 -2.41 11.90 8.21
C ALA A 373 -1.77 13.23 7.75
N GLU A 374 -2.58 14.22 7.35
CA GLU A 374 -2.10 15.55 6.96
C GLU A 374 -1.44 16.27 8.15
N ARG A 375 -2.07 16.18 9.34
CA ARG A 375 -1.50 16.71 10.59
C ARG A 375 -0.18 16.04 10.95
N LEU A 376 -0.09 14.71 10.80
CA LEU A 376 1.12 13.94 11.11
C LEU A 376 2.26 14.28 10.16
N VAL A 377 1.98 14.39 8.85
CA VAL A 377 2.99 14.83 7.88
C VAL A 377 3.46 16.26 8.17
N ALA A 378 2.56 17.17 8.56
CA ALA A 378 2.95 18.52 8.96
C ALA A 378 3.90 18.51 10.16
N ALA A 379 3.61 17.69 11.18
CA ALA A 379 4.49 17.54 12.35
C ALA A 379 5.88 17.01 11.97
N ALA A 380 5.96 15.98 11.11
CA ALA A 380 7.25 15.45 10.67
C ALA A 380 8.11 16.48 9.94
N LYS A 381 7.49 17.37 9.13
CA LYS A 381 8.20 18.49 8.49
C LYS A 381 8.67 19.53 9.50
N GLU A 382 7.83 19.87 10.48
CA GLU A 382 8.17 20.81 11.56
C GLU A 382 9.34 20.29 12.40
N ASN A 383 9.42 18.96 12.57
CA ASN A 383 10.53 18.27 13.23
C ASN A 383 11.75 18.02 12.32
N GLY A 384 11.80 18.62 11.12
CA GLY A 384 13.00 18.67 10.29
C GLY A 384 13.16 17.53 9.28
N SER A 385 12.11 16.73 9.03
CA SER A 385 12.15 15.72 7.96
C SER A 385 12.46 16.35 6.61
N SER A 386 13.42 15.76 5.90
CA SER A 386 13.86 16.19 4.57
C SER A 386 13.66 15.11 3.48
N ASP A 387 12.95 14.03 3.83
CA ASP A 387 12.62 12.94 2.91
C ASP A 387 11.22 13.08 2.31
N ASN A 388 10.88 12.22 1.34
CA ASN A 388 9.48 11.90 1.05
C ASN A 388 8.79 11.46 2.34
N ILE A 389 7.53 11.84 2.49
CA ILE A 389 6.76 11.50 3.70
C ILE A 389 5.42 10.95 3.24
N THR A 390 5.17 9.70 3.59
CA THR A 390 3.89 9.01 3.37
C THR A 390 3.39 8.47 4.70
N VAL A 391 2.21 8.92 5.12
CA VAL A 391 1.54 8.47 6.34
C VAL A 391 0.14 8.01 6.02
N LEU A 392 -0.18 6.78 6.41
CA LEU A 392 -1.47 6.15 6.27
C LEU A 392 -2.03 5.81 7.66
N VAL A 393 -3.19 6.37 8.00
CA VAL A 393 -3.93 6.06 9.23
C VAL A 393 -5.22 5.33 8.88
N VAL A 394 -5.41 4.13 9.44
CA VAL A 394 -6.61 3.32 9.28
C VAL A 394 -7.30 3.22 10.64
N PHE A 395 -8.35 4.02 10.84
CA PHE A 395 -9.17 3.97 12.04
C PHE A 395 -10.03 2.70 12.04
N LEU A 396 -9.82 1.87 13.07
CA LEU A 396 -10.54 0.64 13.33
C LEU A 396 -11.79 0.88 14.18
N ARG A 397 -11.80 2.00 14.93
CA ARG A 397 -12.94 2.52 15.68
C ARG A 397 -13.33 3.91 15.18
N HIS A 398 -14.57 4.31 15.43
CA HIS A 398 -15.01 5.64 15.01
C HIS A 398 -14.18 6.71 15.75
N PRO A 399 -13.60 7.72 15.06
CA PRO A 399 -12.72 8.69 15.74
C PRO A 399 -13.40 9.48 16.87
N GLN A 400 -14.73 9.66 16.81
CA GLN A 400 -15.51 10.25 17.91
C GLN A 400 -15.55 9.36 19.16
N ASP A 401 -15.56 8.03 19.01
CA ASP A 401 -15.56 7.10 20.13
C ASP A 401 -14.19 7.07 20.82
N ILE A 402 -13.12 7.11 20.02
CA ILE A 402 -11.73 7.24 20.50
C ILE A 402 -11.59 8.53 21.32
N LEU A 403 -12.04 9.66 20.77
CA LEU A 403 -12.01 10.95 21.47
C LEU A 403 -12.84 10.91 22.77
N ALA A 404 -14.03 10.30 22.75
CA ALA A 404 -14.88 10.21 23.93
C ALA A 404 -14.26 9.35 25.05
N ASP A 405 -13.56 8.26 24.71
CA ASP A 405 -12.84 7.43 25.68
C ASP A 405 -11.68 8.19 26.33
N CYS A 406 -10.85 8.87 25.53
CA CYS A 406 -9.74 9.67 26.05
C CYS A 406 -10.20 10.79 26.99
N LEU A 407 -11.34 11.42 26.71
CA LEU A 407 -11.92 12.46 27.58
C LEU A 407 -12.52 11.90 28.87
N ARG A 408 -12.95 10.63 28.89
CA ARG A 408 -13.54 9.96 30.06
C ARG A 408 -12.48 9.47 31.05
N ASP A 409 -11.30 9.05 30.57
CA ASP A 409 -10.21 8.57 31.42
C ASP A 409 -8.86 9.25 31.09
N PRO A 410 -8.69 10.52 31.49
CA PRO A 410 -7.44 11.25 31.26
C PRO A 410 -6.24 10.69 32.04
N LYS A 411 -6.43 9.73 32.96
CA LYS A 411 -5.34 9.12 33.75
C LYS A 411 -4.68 7.93 33.06
N SER A 412 -5.29 7.36 32.02
CA SER A 412 -4.69 6.28 31.23
C SER A 412 -3.52 6.73 30.34
N LEU A 413 -3.37 8.06 30.16
CA LEU A 413 -2.34 8.73 29.36
C LEU A 413 -1.03 9.02 30.12
N GLY A 414 -0.92 8.65 31.40
CA GLY A 414 0.21 9.10 32.24
C GLY A 414 0.57 8.22 33.43
N ALA A 415 0.65 6.90 33.24
CA ALA A 415 1.22 6.01 34.24
C ALA A 415 2.06 4.92 33.58
N ASP A 416 3.29 5.29 33.23
CA ASP A 416 4.52 4.51 33.39
C ASP A 416 5.70 5.40 32.99
N ASP A 417 6.00 6.41 33.82
CA ASP A 417 7.37 6.94 33.91
C ASP A 417 7.56 7.68 35.25
N ASP A 418 8.36 7.07 36.13
CA ASP A 418 8.93 7.72 37.32
C ASP A 418 10.04 8.69 36.86
N ALA A 419 9.68 9.90 36.43
CA ALA A 419 10.58 11.05 36.43
C ALA A 419 9.82 12.37 36.30
N GLN A 420 10.10 13.29 37.22
CA GLN A 420 9.55 14.63 37.33
C GLN A 420 9.63 15.43 36.01
N SER A 421 8.49 15.78 35.42
CA SER A 421 8.19 17.13 34.91
C SER A 421 6.73 17.23 34.44
N SER A 422 5.98 18.14 35.05
CA SER A 422 4.59 18.44 34.64
C SER A 422 4.58 19.54 33.58
N PRO A 423 3.76 19.44 32.51
CA PRO A 423 3.39 20.61 31.73
C PRO A 423 1.88 20.70 31.53
N PHE A 424 1.16 21.27 32.51
CA PHE A 424 -0.16 21.84 32.27
C PHE A 424 -0.28 23.16 33.03
N ASN A 425 0.09 24.26 32.38
CA ASN A 425 -0.30 25.61 32.79
C ASN A 425 -0.11 26.59 31.63
N PHE A 426 -1.12 26.73 30.77
CA PHE A 426 -1.26 27.93 29.95
C PHE A 426 -2.74 28.22 29.73
N LEU A 427 -3.31 29.09 30.58
CA LEU A 427 -4.44 29.96 30.27
C LEU A 427 -4.54 31.00 31.40
N GLY A 428 -4.06 32.22 31.14
CA GLY A 428 -4.08 33.30 32.13
C GLY A 428 -3.49 34.62 31.63
N CYS A 429 -3.88 35.07 30.45
CA CYS A 429 -3.53 36.41 29.98
C CYS A 429 -4.48 37.43 30.65
N LYS A 430 -3.96 38.34 31.48
CA LYS A 430 -4.63 39.59 31.88
C LYS A 430 -3.77 40.79 31.47
N PRO A 431 -4.36 41.88 30.96
CA PRO A 431 -3.61 43.02 30.47
C PRO A 431 -3.11 43.89 31.62
N ALA A 432 -1.87 44.37 31.50
CA ALA A 432 -1.30 45.34 32.42
C ALA A 432 -1.94 46.72 32.19
N ALA A 433 -2.48 47.29 33.26
CA ALA A 433 -2.86 48.69 33.33
C ALA A 433 -1.63 49.54 33.73
N THR A 434 -1.54 50.68 33.07
CA THR A 434 -0.60 51.79 33.24
C THR A 434 -0.52 52.32 34.67
N GLN A 435 0.71 52.58 35.14
CA GLN A 435 1.15 53.87 35.69
C GLN A 435 2.66 53.99 35.64
#